data_AF-A0A497T528-F1
#
_entry.id   AF-A0A497T528-F1
#
_cell.length_a   1.000
_cell.length_b   1.000
_cell.length_c   1.000
_cell.angle_alpha   90.00
_cell.angle_beta   90.00
_cell.angle_gamma   90.00
#
_symmetry.space_group_name_H-M   'P 1'
#
loop_
_entity.id
_entity.type
_entity.pdbx_description
1 polymer ?
#
loop_
_entity_poly.entity_id
_entity_poly.type
_entity_poly.pdbx_seq_one_letter_code
_entity_poly.pdbx_strand_id
1 'polypeptide(L)'
;MGMFENLLEEFSGTLDMGIHVGRKKVARLVFKKNIFYVEIHDLLEAGKLFLKNPKFFTSFLESMRRRSYRVIIRYGSVKVKYPV
;
A
#
# COMPACT_ATOMS: atom_id res chain seq x y z
N MET A 1 3.52 -17.93 7.05
CA MET A 1 2.92 -16.71 7.62
C MET A 1 4.00 -15.64 7.65
N GLY A 2 3.86 -14.57 6.88
CA GLY A 2 4.87 -13.51 6.79
C GLY A 2 4.74 -12.51 7.93
N MET A 3 5.86 -11.94 8.39
CA MET A 3 5.92 -10.93 9.48
C MET A 3 4.93 -9.76 9.29
N PHE A 4 4.63 -9.40 8.03
CA PHE A 4 3.70 -8.34 7.66
C PHE A 4 2.21 -8.72 7.83
N GLU A 5 1.88 -10.01 7.71
CA GLU A 5 0.51 -10.51 7.87
C GLU A 5 0.08 -10.48 9.34
N ASN A 6 1.01 -10.76 10.25
CA ASN A 6 0.81 -10.65 11.70
C ASN A 6 0.64 -9.19 12.13
N LEU A 7 1.45 -8.28 11.56
CA LEU A 7 1.36 -6.84 11.85
C LEU A 7 -0.01 -6.25 11.47
N LEU A 8 -0.64 -6.78 10.43
CA LEU A 8 -2.00 -6.40 10.02
C LEU A 8 -3.11 -7.07 10.83
N GLU A 9 -2.81 -8.21 11.48
CA GLU A 9 -3.77 -8.93 12.34
C GLU A 9 -3.91 -8.28 13.72
N GLU A 10 -2.82 -7.73 14.27
CA GLU A 10 -2.85 -7.02 15.56
C GLU A 10 -3.38 -5.59 15.47
N PHE A 11 -3.37 -4.99 14.27
CA PHE A 11 -3.80 -3.59 14.08
C PHE A 11 -5.31 -3.46 13.87
N SER A 12 -6.06 -3.26 14.96
CA SER A 12 -7.48 -2.84 14.94
C SER A 12 -7.69 -1.33 14.70
N GLY A 13 -6.59 -0.57 14.58
CA GLY A 13 -6.56 0.89 14.47
C GLY A 13 -6.44 1.42 13.04
N THR A 14 -5.95 2.66 12.92
CA THR A 14 -5.49 3.22 11.64
C THR A 14 -3.97 3.14 11.60
N LEU A 15 -3.41 2.34 10.68
CA LEU A 15 -1.96 2.32 10.44
C LEU A 15 -1.65 3.27 9.29
N ASP A 16 -0.86 4.31 9.54
CA ASP A 16 -0.45 5.32 8.57
C ASP A 16 1.07 5.32 8.42
N MET A 17 1.55 4.82 7.29
CA MET A 17 2.97 4.68 6.99
C MET A 17 3.36 5.54 5.79
N GLY A 18 4.40 6.37 5.95
CA GLY A 18 5.02 7.09 4.84
C GLY A 18 6.16 6.30 4.24
N ILE A 19 6.11 6.04 2.93
CA ILE A 19 7.25 5.54 2.16
C ILE A 19 8.09 6.73 1.73
N HIS A 20 9.37 6.69 2.06
CA HIS A 20 10.34 7.72 1.72
C HIS A 20 11.45 7.13 0.84
N VAL A 21 11.86 7.89 -0.17
CA VAL A 21 13.09 7.63 -0.93
C VAL A 21 14.04 8.78 -0.61
N GLY A 22 15.09 8.49 0.16
CA GLY A 22 15.93 9.51 0.78
C GLY A 22 15.10 10.42 1.70
N ARG A 23 15.13 11.73 1.45
CA ARG A 23 14.36 12.73 2.20
C ARG A 23 12.96 13.00 1.62
N LYS A 24 12.63 12.40 0.48
CA LYS A 24 11.37 12.67 -0.23
C LYS A 24 10.32 11.63 0.13
N LYS A 25 9.14 12.07 0.56
CA LYS A 25 7.96 11.21 0.74
C LYS A 25 7.39 10.88 -0.64
N VAL A 26 7.39 9.60 -1.00
CA VAL A 26 6.96 9.12 -2.32
C VAL A 26 5.57 8.52 -2.30
N ALA A 27 5.19 7.88 -1.19
CA ALA A 27 3.85 7.34 -1.01
C ALA A 27 3.42 7.33 0.47
N ARG A 28 2.13 7.22 0.72
CA ARG A 28 1.51 7.04 2.03
C ARG A 28 0.61 5.80 1.96
N LEU A 29 0.81 4.85 2.86
CA LEU A 29 0.00 3.66 3.00
C LEU A 29 -0.86 3.83 4.25
N VAL A 30 -2.18 3.74 4.10
CA VAL A 30 -3.13 3.87 5.19
C VAL A 30 -4.00 2.63 5.25
N PHE A 31 -3.96 1.92 6.37
CA PHE A 31 -4.88 0.83 6.69
C PHE A 31 -5.92 1.36 7.65
N LYS A 32 -7.20 1.23 7.29
CA LYS A 32 -8.30 1.62 8.17
C LYS A 32 -9.45 0.64 8.01
N LYS A 33 -9.79 -0.08 9.09
CA LYS A 33 -10.82 -1.13 9.07
C LYS A 33 -10.51 -2.14 7.96
N ASN A 34 -11.36 -2.26 6.94
CA ASN A 34 -11.20 -3.16 5.79
C ASN A 34 -10.80 -2.43 4.50
N ILE A 35 -10.24 -1.23 4.61
CA ILE A 35 -9.79 -0.43 3.47
C ILE A 35 -8.29 -0.23 3.56
N PHE A 36 -7.61 -0.54 2.47
CA PHE A 36 -6.23 -0.18 2.25
C PHE A 36 -6.15 0.96 1.24
N TYR A 37 -5.56 2.06 1.65
CA TYR A 37 -5.42 3.26 0.84
C TYR A 37 -3.95 3.55 0.60
N VAL A 38 -3.58 3.69 -0.67
CA VAL A 38 -2.24 4.10 -1.11
C VAL A 38 -2.37 5.46 -1.76
N GLU A 39 -1.63 6.44 -1.25
CA GLU A 39 -1.48 7.75 -1.89
C GLU A 39 -0.07 7.87 -2.43
N ILE A 40 0.06 7.97 -3.75
CA ILE A 40 1.34 8.16 -4.44
C ILE A 40 1.52 9.65 -4.65
N HIS A 41 2.57 10.22 -4.06
CA HIS A 41 2.94 11.62 -4.20
C HIS A 41 3.93 11.84 -5.36
N ASP A 42 4.76 10.84 -5.66
CA ASP A 42 5.70 10.86 -6.79
C ASP A 42 5.65 9.54 -7.56
N LEU A 43 5.06 9.56 -8.75
CA LEU A 43 4.85 8.36 -9.58
C LEU A 43 6.16 7.78 -10.11
N LEU A 44 7.13 8.63 -10.44
CA LEU A 44 8.40 8.19 -11.01
C LEU A 44 9.19 7.41 -9.97
N GLU A 45 9.33 7.95 -8.77
CA GLU A 45 10.04 7.29 -7.68
C GLU A 45 9.26 6.10 -7.13
N ALA A 46 7.93 6.20 -7.00
CA ALA A 46 7.11 5.05 -6.61
C ALA A 46 7.18 3.92 -7.64
N GLY A 47 7.10 4.24 -8.94
CA GLY A 47 7.24 3.29 -10.04
C GLY A 47 8.58 2.56 -10.01
N LYS A 48 9.69 3.31 -9.83
CA LYS A 48 11.02 2.70 -9.64
C LYS A 48 11.06 1.77 -8.42
N LEU A 49 10.41 2.15 -7.32
CA LEU A 49 10.37 1.36 -6.10
C LEU A 49 9.60 0.05 -6.29
N PHE A 50 8.46 0.10 -6.98
CA PHE A 50 7.66 -1.07 -7.34
C PHE A 50 8.41 -1.98 -8.32
N LEU A 51 9.09 -1.41 -9.32
CA LEU A 51 9.91 -2.17 -10.29
C LEU A 51 11.14 -2.82 -9.65
N LYS A 52 11.72 -2.21 -8.61
CA LYS A 52 12.80 -2.81 -7.84
C LYS A 52 12.33 -3.99 -6.97
N ASN A 53 11.07 -3.98 -6.53
CA ASN A 53 10.52 -5.01 -5.63
C ASN A 53 9.16 -5.52 -6.10
N PRO A 54 9.05 -6.10 -7.31
CA PRO A 54 7.76 -6.50 -7.87
C PRO A 54 7.14 -7.65 -7.07
N LYS A 55 7.96 -8.60 -6.59
CA LYS A 55 7.49 -9.72 -5.76
C LYS A 55 6.83 -9.26 -4.47
N PHE A 56 7.41 -8.26 -3.80
CA PHE A 56 6.84 -7.70 -2.58
C PHE A 56 5.46 -7.10 -2.86
N PHE A 57 5.33 -6.29 -3.91
CA PHE A 57 4.07 -5.63 -4.24
C PHE A 57 2.97 -6.62 -4.67
N THR A 58 3.33 -7.63 -5.47
CA THR A 58 2.37 -8.67 -5.89
C THR A 58 1.89 -9.49 -4.70
N SER A 59 2.80 -9.99 -3.85
CA SER A 59 2.42 -10.73 -2.65
C SER A 59 1.59 -9.88 -1.69
N PHE A 60 1.93 -8.59 -1.56
CA PHE A 60 1.18 -7.63 -0.76
C PHE A 60 -0.27 -7.49 -1.26
N LEU A 61 -0.48 -7.28 -2.56
CA LEU A 61 -1.82 -7.18 -3.15
C LEU A 61 -2.62 -8.48 -3.00
N GLU A 62 -1.95 -9.63 -3.11
CA GLU A 62 -2.59 -10.93 -2.91
C GLU A 62 -3.03 -11.13 -1.46
N SER A 63 -2.22 -10.72 -0.47
CA SER A 63 -2.60 -10.75 0.95
C SER A 63 -3.80 -9.81 1.22
N MET A 64 -3.84 -8.63 0.60
CA MET A 64 -5.00 -7.73 0.69
C MET A 64 -6.27 -8.39 0.14
N ARG A 65 -6.17 -9.07 -1.02
CA ARG A 65 -7.27 -9.79 -1.66
C ARG A 65 -7.80 -10.92 -0.79
N ARG A 66 -6.93 -11.79 -0.28
CA ARG A 66 -7.32 -12.92 0.60
C ARG A 66 -8.08 -12.45 1.83
N ARG A 67 -7.74 -11.28 2.36
CA ARG A 67 -8.39 -10.68 3.52
C ARG A 67 -9.56 -9.75 3.18
N SER A 68 -10.01 -9.72 1.91
CA SER A 68 -11.14 -8.89 1.45
C SER A 68 -10.98 -7.39 1.71
N TYR A 69 -9.73 -6.90 1.73
CA TYR A 69 -9.47 -5.47 1.83
C TYR A 69 -9.80 -4.78 0.51
N ARG A 70 -10.49 -3.65 0.58
CA ARG A 70 -10.64 -2.75 -0.57
C ARG A 70 -9.35 -1.96 -0.75
N VAL A 71 -8.66 -2.17 -1.88
CA VAL A 71 -7.45 -1.41 -2.24
C VAL A 71 -7.82 -0.18 -3.08
N ILE A 72 -7.49 1.00 -2.59
CA ILE A 72 -7.68 2.27 -3.28
C ILE A 72 -6.31 2.90 -3.51
N ILE A 73 -5.95 3.13 -4.77
CA ILE A 73 -4.72 3.82 -5.13
C ILE A 73 -5.08 5.20 -5.64
N ARG A 74 -4.49 6.24 -5.05
CA ARG A 74 -4.58 7.62 -5.50
C ARG A 74 -3.24 8.11 -6.01
N TYR A 75 -3.28 8.82 -7.12
CA TYR A 75 -2.15 9.55 -7.65
C TYR A 75 -2.65 10.91 -8.16
N GLY A 76 -2.19 12.00 -7.54
CA GLY A 76 -2.75 13.34 -7.80
C GLY A 76 -4.27 13.37 -7.61
N SER A 77 -5.00 13.89 -8.60
CA SER A 77 -6.47 13.90 -8.62
C SER A 77 -7.10 12.58 -9.09
N VAL A 78 -6.29 11.62 -9.53
CA VAL A 78 -6.77 10.36 -10.10
C VAL A 78 -6.94 9.33 -8.99
N LYS A 79 -8.16 8.79 -8.89
CA LYS A 79 -8.50 7.70 -7.97
C LYS A 79 -8.73 6.42 -8.76
N VAL A 80 -7.79 5.49 -8.66
CA VAL A 80 -7.92 4.15 -9.23
C VAL A 80 -8.43 3.22 -8.14
N LYS A 81 -9.66 2.73 -8.29
CA LYS A 81 -10.15 1.61 -7.48
C LYS A 81 -9.66 0.35 -8.16
N TYR A 82 -8.82 -0.42 -7.48
CA TYR A 82 -8.53 -1.76 -7.95
C TYR A 82 -9.75 -2.64 -7.66
N PRO A 83 -10.36 -3.28 -8.68
CA PRO A 83 -11.25 -4.40 -8.42
C PRO A 83 -10.36 -5.53 -7.90
N VAL A 84 -10.46 -5.79 -6.60
CA VAL A 84 -9.73 -6.87 -5.92
C VAL A 84 -10.61 -8.10 -5.85
#